data_AF-A0A1F5WS26-F1
#
_entry.id   AF-A0A1F5WS26-F1
#
_cell.length_a   1.000
_cell.length_b   1.000
_cell.length_c   1.000
_cell.angle_alpha   90.00
_cell.angle_beta   90.00
_cell.angle_gamma   90.00
#
_symmetry.space_group_name_H-M   'P 1'
#
loop_
_entity.id
_entity.type
_entity.pdbx_description
1 polymer ?
#
loop_
_entity_poly.entity_id
_entity_poly.type
_entity_poly.pdbx_seq_one_letter_code
_entity_poly.pdbx_strand_id
1 'polypeptide(L)'
;MKGFFRTSVFLALAPIIAGAKTIDEIISVVEREIISPIKFLLIVGAAVLFLYGVVEMIMGASNEEARTTGKRHMIWGLIGLVIIVGVGAIIDVLKNFFAY
;
A
#
# COMPACT_ATOMS: atom_id res chain seq x y z
N MET A 1 14.58 30.13 44.99
CA MET A 1 15.30 29.01 44.34
C MET A 1 14.42 27.87 43.84
N LYS A 2 13.27 27.54 44.46
CA LYS A 2 12.40 26.41 44.04
C LYS A 2 11.80 26.52 42.62
N GLY A 3 11.65 27.73 42.08
CA GLY A 3 11.13 27.95 40.72
C GLY A 3 12.12 27.58 39.61
N PHE A 4 13.40 27.92 39.79
CA PHE A 4 14.46 27.68 38.80
C PHE A 4 14.70 26.19 38.52
N PHE A 5 14.61 25.34 39.55
CA PHE A 5 14.76 23.88 39.43
C PHE A 5 13.61 23.21 38.67
N ARG A 6 12.38 23.74 38.75
CA ARG A 6 11.23 23.17 38.03
C ARG A 6 11.30 23.49 36.53
N THR A 7 11.77 24.68 36.18
CA THR A 7 11.91 25.11 34.78
C THR A 7 13.06 24.38 34.06
N SER A 8 14.18 24.14 34.73
CA SER A 8 15.32 23.41 34.15
C SER A 8 15.02 21.93 33.91
N VAL A 9 14.27 21.28 34.82
CA VAL A 9 13.84 19.89 34.65
C VAL A 9 12.85 19.76 33.48
N PHE A 10 11.94 20.71 33.29
CA PHE A 10 11.02 20.70 32.16
C PHE A 10 11.74 20.87 30.81
N LEU A 11 12.73 21.76 30.73
CA LEU A 11 13.55 21.95 29.53
C LEU A 11 14.37 20.70 29.16
N ALA A 12 14.85 19.95 30.16
CA ALA A 12 15.61 18.72 29.94
C ALA A 12 14.74 17.57 29.43
N LEU A 13 13.44 17.56 29.76
CA LEU A 13 12.48 16.54 29.35
C LEU A 13 11.67 16.91 28.10
N ALA A 14 11.62 18.20 27.76
CA ALA A 14 10.93 18.70 26.55
C ALA A 14 11.34 17.99 25.25
N PRO A 15 12.63 17.68 24.99
CA PRO A 15 13.03 16.95 23.79
C PRO A 15 12.48 15.51 23.75
N ILE A 16 12.34 14.87 24.92
CA ILE A 16 11.83 13.50 25.03
C ILE A 16 10.33 13.46 24.74
N ILE A 17 9.59 14.45 25.24
CA ILE A 17 8.15 14.58 24.99
C ILE A 17 7.89 15.01 23.54
N ALA A 18 8.71 15.91 22.99
CA ALA A 18 8.61 16.35 21.60
C ALA A 18 9.03 15.28 20.58
N GLY A 19 9.91 14.35 20.95
CA GLY A 19 10.35 13.23 20.12
C GLY A 19 9.50 11.96 20.25
N ALA A 20 8.48 11.95 21.10
CA ALA A 20 7.62 10.79 21.29
C ALA A 20 6.68 10.62 20.10
N LYS A 21 6.80 9.51 19.36
CA LYS A 21 5.90 9.22 18.25
C LYS A 21 4.49 8.88 18.72
N THR A 22 3.49 9.46 18.08
CA THR A 22 2.09 9.07 18.29
C THR A 22 1.77 7.76 17.55
N ILE A 23 0.65 7.13 17.91
CA ILE A 23 0.16 5.93 17.20
C ILE A 23 -0.05 6.25 15.71
N ASP A 24 -0.59 7.43 15.42
CA ASP A 24 -0.85 7.93 14.07
C ASP A 24 0.44 8.05 13.25
N GLU A 25 1.51 8.56 13.87
CA GLU A 25 2.82 8.63 13.23
C GLU A 25 3.40 7.23 12.94
N ILE A 26 3.22 6.27 13.85
CA ILE A 26 3.65 4.88 13.63
C ILE A 26 2.86 4.27 12.47
N ILE A 27 1.53 4.43 12.44
CA ILE A 27 0.68 3.94 11.35
C ILE A 27 1.09 4.58 10.02
N SER A 28 1.36 5.88 10.00
CA SER A 28 1.77 6.60 8.78
C SER A 28 3.11 6.08 8.24
N VAL A 29 4.07 5.74 9.12
CA VAL A 29 5.35 5.18 8.73
C VAL A 29 5.17 3.77 8.17
N VAL A 30 4.34 2.93 8.80
CA VAL A 30 4.04 1.59 8.27
C VAL A 30 3.34 1.68 6.90
N GLU A 31 2.38 2.59 6.76
CA GLU A 31 1.67 2.80 5.50
C GLU A 31 2.65 3.25 4.39
N ARG A 32 3.53 4.21 4.68
CA ARG A 32 4.45 4.79 3.71
C ARG A 32 5.62 3.88 3.37
N GLU A 33 6.25 3.26 4.36
CA GLU A 33 7.50 2.52 4.18
C GLU A 33 7.28 1.04 3.86
N ILE A 34 6.11 0.48 4.18
CA ILE A 34 5.83 -0.96 4.02
C ILE A 34 4.66 -1.18 3.07
N ILE A 35 3.49 -0.62 3.39
CA ILE A 35 2.27 -0.94 2.64
C ILE A 35 2.31 -0.33 1.23
N SER A 36 2.73 0.92 1.08
CA SER A 36 2.81 1.59 -0.23
C SER A 36 3.77 0.89 -1.21
N PRO A 37 5.01 0.54 -0.82
CA PRO A 37 5.91 -0.22 -1.70
C PRO A 37 5.36 -1.60 -2.08
N ILE A 38 4.74 -2.32 -1.14
CA ILE A 38 4.12 -3.62 -1.42
C ILE A 38 2.96 -3.45 -2.42
N LYS A 39 2.08 -2.47 -2.22
CA LYS A 39 1.00 -2.15 -3.17
C LYS A 39 1.55 -1.88 -4.56
N PHE A 40 2.61 -1.07 -4.66
CA PHE A 40 3.25 -0.77 -5.94
C PHE A 40 3.79 -2.04 -6.62
N LEU A 41 4.51 -2.90 -5.89
CA LEU A 41 5.01 -4.17 -6.43
C LEU A 41 3.88 -5.09 -6.91
N LEU A 42 2.78 -5.16 -6.16
CA LEU A 42 1.61 -5.97 -6.54
C LEU A 42 0.94 -5.43 -7.82
N ILE A 43 0.82 -4.10 -7.97
CA ILE A 43 0.28 -3.49 -9.20
C ILE A 43 1.17 -3.82 -10.39
N VAL A 44 2.48 -3.65 -10.25
CA VAL A 44 3.45 -3.98 -11.30
C VAL A 44 3.38 -5.46 -11.66
N GLY A 45 3.37 -6.36 -10.66
CA GLY A 45 3.27 -7.79 -10.88
C GLY A 45 1.97 -8.20 -11.58
N ALA A 46 0.84 -7.63 -11.18
CA ALA A 46 -0.45 -7.88 -11.80
C ALA A 46 -0.51 -7.36 -13.25
N ALA A 47 0.05 -6.17 -13.51
CA ALA A 47 0.17 -5.61 -14.85
C ALA A 47 1.09 -6.47 -15.74
N VAL A 48 2.21 -6.97 -15.21
CA VAL A 48 3.10 -7.88 -15.93
C VAL A 48 2.40 -9.19 -16.28
N LEU A 49 1.66 -9.80 -15.34
CA LEU A 49 0.86 -11.00 -15.62
C LEU A 49 -0.20 -10.74 -16.69
N PHE A 50 -0.85 -9.58 -16.63
CA PHE A 50 -1.83 -9.17 -17.63
C PHE A 50 -1.19 -9.06 -19.02
N LEU A 51 -0.07 -8.33 -19.14
CA LEU A 51 0.64 -8.14 -20.39
C LEU A 51 1.22 -9.46 -20.93
N TYR A 52 1.73 -10.31 -20.04
CA TYR A 52 2.18 -11.66 -20.42
C TYR A 52 1.03 -12.46 -21.04
N GLY A 53 -0.17 -12.42 -20.44
CA GLY A 53 -1.35 -13.04 -21.02
C GLY A 53 -1.74 -12.48 -22.38
N VAL A 54 -1.60 -11.17 -22.59
CA VAL A 54 -1.82 -10.54 -23.92
C VAL A 54 -0.84 -11.09 -24.95
N VAL A 55 0.45 -11.12 -24.62
CA VAL A 55 1.50 -11.64 -25.52
C VAL A 55 1.25 -13.10 -25.85
N GLU A 56 0.96 -13.94 -24.85
CA GLU A 56 0.69 -15.37 -25.03
C GLU A 56 -0.57 -15.62 -25.87
N MET A 57 -1.62 -14.82 -25.68
CA MET A 57 -2.84 -14.90 -26.49
C MET A 57 -2.58 -14.57 -27.96
N ILE A 58 -1.73 -13.56 -28.24
CA ILE A 58 -1.37 -13.15 -29.61
C ILE A 58 -0.45 -14.17 -30.27
N MET A 59 0.61 -14.60 -29.59
CA MET A 59 1.57 -15.58 -30.13
C MET A 59 0.93 -16.96 -30.31
N GLY A 60 0.00 -17.33 -29.43
CA GLY A 60 -0.77 -18.55 -29.48
C GLY A 60 -2.01 -18.49 -30.38
N ALA A 61 -2.17 -17.49 -31.26
CA ALA A 61 -3.42 -17.28 -31.99
C ALA A 61 -3.88 -18.47 -32.84
N SER A 62 -2.97 -19.30 -33.34
CA SER A 62 -3.26 -20.53 -34.10
C SER A 62 -3.49 -21.77 -33.22
N ASN A 63 -3.28 -21.67 -31.91
CA ASN A 63 -3.46 -22.74 -30.94
C ASN A 63 -4.51 -22.34 -29.90
N GLU A 64 -5.66 -23.02 -29.91
CA GLU A 64 -6.78 -22.69 -29.03
C GLU A 64 -6.46 -22.84 -27.53
N GLU A 65 -5.59 -23.77 -27.17
CA GLU A 65 -5.14 -23.98 -25.79
C GLU A 65 -4.26 -22.82 -25.31
N ALA A 66 -3.29 -22.41 -26.14
CA ALA A 66 -2.41 -21.27 -25.84
C ALA A 66 -3.21 -19.97 -25.75
N ARG A 67 -4.18 -19.77 -26.66
CA ARG A 67 -5.10 -18.63 -26.63
C ARG A 67 -5.94 -18.58 -25.36
N THR A 68 -6.42 -19.73 -24.91
CA THR A 68 -7.22 -19.84 -23.67
C THR A 68 -6.37 -19.58 -22.43
N THR A 69 -5.12 -20.05 -22.43
CA THR A 69 -4.18 -19.79 -21.34
C THR A 69 -3.77 -18.32 -21.25
N GLY A 70 -3.48 -17.66 -22.37
CA GLY A 70 -3.21 -16.22 -22.40
C GLY A 70 -4.38 -15.40 -21.83
N LYS A 71 -5.62 -15.72 -22.22
CA LYS A 71 -6.82 -15.10 -21.63
C LYS A 71 -6.93 -15.31 -20.12
N ARG A 72 -6.58 -16.50 -19.62
CA ARG A 72 -6.58 -16.79 -18.19
C ARG A 72 -5.56 -15.93 -17.44
N HIS A 73 -4.35 -15.75 -17.96
CA HIS A 73 -3.35 -14.86 -17.38
C HIS A 73 -3.80 -13.40 -17.38
N MET A 74 -4.45 -12.93 -18.46
CA MET A 74 -5.08 -11.61 -18.48
C MET A 74 -6.11 -11.44 -17.36
N ILE A 75 -6.99 -12.42 -17.18
CA ILE A 75 -8.03 -12.37 -16.14
C ILE A 75 -7.40 -12.34 -14.74
N TRP A 76 -6.39 -13.16 -14.47
CA TRP A 76 -5.71 -13.14 -13.17
C TRP A 76 -5.01 -11.81 -12.88
N GLY A 77 -4.35 -11.22 -13.89
CA GLY A 77 -3.77 -9.88 -13.76
C GLY A 77 -4.83 -8.82 -13.46
N LEU A 78 -5.98 -8.86 -14.16
CA LEU A 78 -7.07 -7.93 -13.94
C LEU A 78 -7.72 -8.09 -12.55
N ILE A 79 -7.98 -9.32 -12.11
CA ILE A 79 -8.51 -9.61 -10.76
C ILE A 79 -7.56 -9.05 -9.69
N GLY A 80 -6.25 -9.27 -9.86
CA GLY A 80 -5.23 -8.72 -8.95
C GLY A 80 -5.32 -7.19 -8.85
N LEU A 81 -5.42 -6.50 -9.97
CA LEU A 81 -5.57 -5.04 -10.00
C LEU A 81 -6.87 -4.57 -9.33
N VAL A 82 -8.00 -5.24 -9.62
CA VAL A 82 -9.31 -4.91 -9.02
C VAL A 82 -9.29 -5.07 -7.50
N ILE A 83 -8.65 -6.11 -6.97
CA ILE A 83 -8.54 -6.33 -5.53
C ILE A 83 -7.72 -5.21 -4.87
N ILE A 84 -6.57 -4.84 -5.46
CA ILE A 84 -5.70 -3.79 -4.89
C ILE A 84 -6.43 -2.44 -4.84
N VAL A 85 -7.08 -2.06 -5.95
CA VAL A 85 -7.86 -0.82 -6.03
C VAL A 85 -9.07 -0.87 -5.11
N GLY A 86 -9.77 -2.00 -5.06
CA GLY A 86 -10.93 -2.22 -4.20
C GLY A 86 -10.60 -2.08 -2.72
N VAL A 87 -9.48 -2.65 -2.26
CA VAL A 87 -9.02 -2.48 -0.88
C VAL A 87 -8.70 -1.02 -0.57
N GLY A 88 -8.02 -0.31 -1.49
CA GLY A 88 -7.75 1.12 -1.34
C GLY A 88 -9.03 1.94 -1.19
N ALA A 89 -10.01 1.70 -2.06
CA ALA A 89 -11.31 2.38 -2.01
C ALA A 89 -12.06 2.10 -0.70
N ILE A 90 -12.05 0.85 -0.21
CA ILE A 90 -12.67 0.51 1.08
C ILE A 90 -11.99 1.26 2.22
N ILE A 91 -10.65 1.31 2.24
CA ILE A 91 -9.89 2.04 3.26
C ILE A 91 -10.27 3.53 3.24
N ASP A 92 -10.35 4.15 2.06
CA ASP A 92 -10.70 5.56 1.93
C ASP A 92 -12.13 5.84 2.41
N VAL A 93 -13.09 4.96 2.12
CA VAL A 93 -14.46 5.07 2.65
C VAL A 93 -14.46 4.97 4.17
N LEU A 94 -13.70 4.04 4.75
CA LEU A 94 -13.62 3.87 6.20
C LEU A 94 -12.98 5.09 6.89
N LYS A 95 -11.90 5.64 6.34
CA LYS A 95 -11.25 6.87 6.86
C LYS A 95 -12.24 8.04 6.88
N ASN A 96 -12.95 8.25 5.77
CA ASN A 96 -13.96 9.31 5.66
C ASN A 96 -15.15 9.09 6.62
N PHE A 97 -15.59 7.85 6.81
CA PHE A 97 -16.73 7.53 7.67
C PHE A 97 -16.43 7.76 9.16
N PHE A 98 -15.22 7.44 9.61
CA PHE A 98 -14.80 7.61 11.01
C PHE A 98 -14.16 8.97 11.32
N ALA A 99 -14.16 9.90 10.36
CA ALA A 99 -13.60 11.25 10.49
C ALA A 99 -12.16 11.27 11.06
N TYR A 100 -11.32 10.38 10.53
CA TYR A 100 -9.86 10.44 10.71
C TYR A 100 -9.21 11.17 9.54
#